data_AF-A0A1H1EK13-F1
#
_entry.id   AF-A0A1H1EK13-F1
#
_cell.length_a   1.000
_cell.length_b   1.000
_cell.length_c   1.000
_cell.angle_alpha   90.00
_cell.angle_beta   90.00
_cell.angle_gamma   90.00
#
_symmetry.space_group_name_H-M   'P 1'
#
loop_
_entity.id
_entity.type
_entity.pdbx_description
1 polymer ?
#
loop_
_entity_poly.entity_id
_entity_poly.type
_entity_poly.pdbx_seq_one_letter_code
_entity_poly.pdbx_strand_id
1 'polypeptide(L)'
;MRITEAARRLGMSPRMLRYREALGLLPPVRGKGAHRRFGEEELAAVAQAVELEKRFNVSPAELAFGLRVLTDPAVAQAVRELGLRIGRVQAPRRVLDFEKEKALRLLRERATASGKAPHR
;
A
#
# COMPACT_ATOMS: atom_id res chain seq x y z
N MET A 1 -25.77 -2.87 14.27
CA MET A 1 -25.65 -4.19 14.93
C MET A 1 -24.60 -4.15 16.05
N ARG A 2 -24.78 -4.85 17.18
CA ARG A 2 -23.75 -4.96 18.25
C ARG A 2 -22.62 -5.92 17.82
N ILE A 3 -21.45 -5.83 18.44
CA ILE A 3 -20.27 -6.64 18.09
C ILE A 3 -20.50 -8.15 18.18
N THR A 4 -21.32 -8.60 19.14
CA THR A 4 -21.64 -10.03 19.32
C THR A 4 -22.48 -10.57 18.16
N GLU A 5 -23.46 -9.79 17.71
CA GLU A 5 -24.32 -10.14 16.59
C GLU A 5 -23.56 -10.06 15.26
N ALA A 6 -22.65 -9.09 15.12
CA ALA A 6 -21.73 -8.99 13.99
C ALA A 6 -20.83 -10.23 13.88
N ALA A 7 -20.22 -10.63 15.01
CA ALA A 7 -19.36 -11.81 15.06
C ALA A 7 -20.12 -13.08 14.70
N ARG A 8 -21.36 -13.23 15.19
CA ARG A 8 -22.25 -14.36 14.85
C ARG A 8 -22.53 -14.44 13.35
N ARG A 9 -22.89 -13.32 12.71
CA ARG A 9 -23.13 -13.26 11.26
C ARG A 9 -21.88 -13.58 10.43
N LEU A 10 -20.71 -13.16 10.90
CA LEU A 10 -19.43 -13.41 10.25
C LEU A 10 -18.85 -14.81 10.55
N GLY A 11 -19.54 -15.64 11.33
CA GLY A 11 -19.05 -16.98 11.71
C GLY A 11 -17.78 -16.94 12.55
N MET A 12 -17.54 -15.88 13.32
CA MET A 12 -16.34 -15.72 14.14
C MET A 12 -16.64 -15.41 15.60
N SER A 13 -15.63 -15.53 16.46
CA SER A 13 -15.79 -15.18 17.87
C SER A 13 -15.79 -13.65 18.07
N PRO A 14 -16.53 -13.11 19.05
CA PRO A 14 -16.47 -11.68 19.40
C PRO A 14 -15.06 -11.21 19.78
N ARG A 15 -14.22 -12.11 20.32
CA ARG A 15 -12.80 -11.84 20.60
C ARG A 15 -12.01 -11.61 19.30
N MET A 16 -12.22 -12.44 18.28
CA MET A 16 -11.57 -12.28 16.98
C MET A 16 -11.98 -10.97 16.30
N LEU A 17 -13.26 -10.61 16.37
CA LEU A 17 -13.73 -9.34 15.80
C LEU A 17 -13.11 -8.12 16.51
N ARG A 18 -12.98 -8.16 17.84
CA ARG A 18 -12.25 -7.13 18.61
C ARG A 18 -10.77 -7.05 18.27
N TYR A 19 -10.13 -8.20 18.06
CA TYR A 19 -8.72 -8.25 17.65
C TYR A 19 -8.51 -7.55 16.30
N ARG A 20 -9.37 -7.84 15.31
CA ARG A 20 -9.34 -7.16 14.01
C ARG A 20 -9.60 -5.65 14.13
N GLU A 21 -10.53 -5.26 15.01
CA GLU A 21 -10.81 -3.84 15.28
C GLU A 21 -9.58 -3.13 15.85
N ALA A 22 -8.89 -3.75 16.81
CA ALA A 22 -7.67 -3.20 17.39
C ALA A 22 -6.52 -3.07 16.37
N LEU A 23 -6.50 -3.92 15.35
CA LEU A 23 -5.56 -3.84 14.22
C LEU A 23 -5.93 -2.76 13.18
N GLY A 24 -7.09 -2.11 13.31
CA GLY A 24 -7.57 -1.14 12.33
C GLY A 24 -8.15 -1.77 11.05
N LEU A 25 -8.49 -3.06 11.09
CA LEU A 25 -9.12 -3.76 9.95
C LEU A 25 -10.65 -3.55 9.87
N LEU A 26 -11.21 -2.74 10.76
CA LEU A 26 -12.61 -2.34 10.72
C LEU A 26 -12.70 -0.83 10.54
N PRO A 27 -13.71 -0.34 9.80
CA PRO A 27 -13.95 1.09 9.69
C PRO A 27 -14.11 1.71 11.09
N PRO A 28 -13.62 2.94 11.32
CA PRO A 28 -13.90 3.64 12.57
C PRO A 28 -15.41 3.81 12.67
N VAL A 29 -16.04 3.08 13.58
CA VAL A 29 -17.49 3.09 13.76
C VAL A 29 -17.92 4.47 14.28
N ARG A 30 -18.26 5.39 13.37
CA ARG A 30 -18.74 6.72 13.72
C ARG A 30 -20.18 6.61 14.23
N GLY A 31 -20.34 6.58 15.55
CA GLY A 31 -21.64 6.66 16.20
C GLY A 31 -21.68 7.79 17.22
N LYS A 32 -22.58 8.77 17.03
CA LYS A 32 -23.01 9.69 18.09
C LYS A 32 -23.75 8.87 19.17
N GLY A 33 -23.03 8.36 20.16
CA GLY A 33 -23.60 7.62 21.29
C GLY A 33 -22.74 6.44 21.73
N ALA A 34 -22.78 6.12 23.03
CA ALA A 34 -21.89 5.19 23.75
C ALA A 34 -21.88 3.71 23.28
N HIS A 35 -22.55 3.36 22.17
CA HIS A 35 -22.67 1.99 21.67
C HIS A 35 -22.34 1.91 20.17
N ARG A 36 -21.21 1.25 19.86
CA ARG A 36 -20.75 0.96 18.49
C ARG A 36 -21.80 0.15 17.73
N ARG A 37 -22.14 0.58 16.50
CA ARG A 37 -23.06 -0.12 15.60
C ARG A 37 -22.33 -0.50 14.31
N PHE A 38 -22.25 -1.79 14.02
CA PHE A 38 -21.83 -2.31 12.70
C PHE A 38 -23.03 -2.32 11.74
N GLY A 39 -22.90 -1.71 10.57
CA GLY A 39 -23.82 -1.83 9.45
C GLY A 39 -23.36 -2.92 8.48
N GLU A 40 -24.06 -3.06 7.34
CA GLU A 40 -23.75 -4.07 6.33
C GLU A 40 -22.43 -3.79 5.61
N GLU A 41 -22.07 -2.51 5.40
CA GLU A 41 -20.80 -2.12 4.77
C GLU A 41 -19.59 -2.53 5.62
N GLU A 42 -19.66 -2.36 6.94
CA GLU A 42 -18.60 -2.81 7.84
C GLU A 42 -18.44 -4.35 7.81
N LEU A 43 -19.54 -5.09 7.70
CA LEU A 43 -19.46 -6.56 7.57
C LEU A 43 -18.86 -6.98 6.24
N ALA A 44 -19.24 -6.32 5.15
CA ALA A 44 -18.68 -6.58 3.83
C ALA A 44 -17.15 -6.33 3.81
N ALA A 45 -16.69 -5.26 4.45
CA ALA A 45 -15.26 -4.96 4.59
C ALA A 45 -14.53 -6.06 5.39
N VAL A 46 -15.11 -6.53 6.50
CA VAL A 46 -14.51 -7.63 7.29
C VAL A 46 -14.49 -8.94 6.49
N ALA A 47 -15.57 -9.25 5.77
CA ALA A 47 -15.62 -10.44 4.92
C ALA A 47 -14.56 -10.37 3.81
N GLN A 48 -14.37 -9.21 3.19
CA GLN A 48 -13.32 -9.00 2.21
C GLN A 48 -11.92 -9.18 2.81
N ALA A 49 -11.67 -8.65 4.01
CA ALA A 49 -10.39 -8.84 4.70
C ALA A 49 -10.11 -10.34 4.97
N VAL A 50 -11.11 -11.09 5.44
CA VAL A 50 -11.01 -12.55 5.64
C VAL A 50 -10.70 -13.28 4.34
N GLU A 51 -11.29 -12.86 3.22
CA GLU A 51 -11.02 -13.45 1.92
C GLU A 51 -9.57 -13.19 1.46
N LEU A 52 -9.07 -11.96 1.64
CA LEU A 52 -7.68 -11.63 1.32
C LEU A 52 -6.68 -12.42 2.18
N GLU A 53 -6.97 -12.56 3.47
CA GLU A 53 -6.15 -13.37 4.39
C GLU A 53 -6.04 -14.83 3.93
N LYS A 54 -7.15 -15.44 3.53
CA LYS A 54 -7.15 -16.82 2.99
C LYS A 54 -6.41 -16.89 1.67
N ARG A 55 -6.73 -15.99 0.73
CA ARG A 55 -6.18 -15.99 -0.62
C ARG A 55 -4.66 -15.84 -0.65
N PHE A 56 -4.11 -14.98 0.21
CA PHE A 56 -2.68 -14.71 0.28
C PHE A 56 -1.97 -15.47 1.40
N ASN A 57 -2.71 -16.30 2.17
CA ASN A 57 -2.21 -17.03 3.32
C ASN A 57 -1.46 -16.10 4.30
N VAL A 58 -2.11 -15.00 4.68
CA VAL A 58 -1.59 -14.00 5.62
C VAL A 58 -2.48 -13.89 6.84
N SER A 59 -1.87 -13.56 7.97
CA SER A 59 -2.56 -13.25 9.20
C SER A 59 -3.24 -11.87 9.15
N PRO A 60 -4.23 -11.62 10.04
CA PRO A 60 -4.82 -10.28 10.17
C PRO A 60 -3.79 -9.18 10.44
N ALA A 61 -2.73 -9.47 11.22
CA ALA A 61 -1.71 -8.49 11.53
C ALA A 61 -0.85 -8.13 10.32
N GLU A 62 -0.54 -9.11 9.46
CA GLU A 62 0.19 -8.88 8.21
C GLU A 62 -0.65 -8.07 7.22
N LEU A 63 -1.95 -8.37 7.09
CA LEU A 63 -2.85 -7.57 6.27
C LEU A 63 -2.95 -6.13 6.77
N ALA A 64 -3.08 -5.94 8.09
CA ALA A 64 -3.09 -4.62 8.71
C ALA A 64 -1.78 -3.86 8.47
N PHE A 65 -0.64 -4.55 8.57
CA PHE A 65 0.66 -3.96 8.22
C PHE A 65 0.75 -3.59 6.74
N GLY A 66 0.22 -4.43 5.84
CA GLY A 66 0.11 -4.13 4.41
C GLY A 66 -0.68 -2.84 4.15
N LEU A 67 -1.82 -2.66 4.82
CA LEU A 67 -2.58 -1.40 4.76
C LEU A 67 -1.79 -0.20 5.33
N ARG A 68 -1.02 -0.41 6.40
CA ARG A 68 -0.13 0.63 6.95
C ARG A 68 0.96 1.03 5.97
N VAL A 69 1.54 0.09 5.23
CA VAL A 69 2.50 0.36 4.15
C VAL A 69 1.88 1.23 3.04
N LEU A 70 0.56 1.12 2.80
CA LEU A 70 -0.14 1.95 1.81
C LEU A 70 -0.50 3.35 2.33
N THR A 71 -0.70 3.51 3.64
CA THR A 71 -1.26 4.74 4.24
C THR A 71 -0.25 5.60 4.99
N ASP A 72 0.86 5.03 5.46
CA ASP A 72 1.92 5.73 6.17
C ASP A 72 3.18 5.88 5.28
N PRO A 73 3.51 7.10 4.81
CA PRO A 73 4.64 7.33 3.93
C PRO A 73 6.00 6.92 4.53
N ALA A 74 6.19 7.05 5.85
CA ALA A 74 7.44 6.71 6.51
C ALA A 74 7.64 5.18 6.56
N VAL A 75 6.57 4.44 6.88
CA VAL A 75 6.57 2.98 6.86
C VAL A 75 6.79 2.47 5.43
N ALA A 76 6.11 3.08 4.46
CA ALA A 76 6.25 2.73 3.05
C ALA A 76 7.70 2.88 2.56
N GLN A 77 8.37 3.96 2.97
CA GLN A 77 9.77 4.21 2.61
C GLN A 77 10.71 3.18 3.24
N ALA A 78 10.57 2.91 4.54
CA ALA A 78 11.41 1.92 5.23
C ALA A 78 11.29 0.51 4.63
N VAL A 79 10.07 0.08 4.29
CA VAL A 79 9.83 -1.23 3.66
C VAL A 79 10.42 -1.28 2.24
N ARG A 80 10.33 -0.19 1.47
CA ARG A 80 10.98 -0.11 0.15
C ARG A 80 12.50 -0.19 0.23
N GLU A 81 13.11 0.52 1.17
CA GLU A 81 14.56 0.46 1.40
C GLU A 81 15.04 -0.93 1.75
N LEU A 82 14.31 -1.62 2.65
CA LEU A 82 14.58 -3.03 2.94
C LEU A 82 14.48 -3.87 1.66
N GLY A 83 13.39 -3.71 0.90
CA GLY A 83 13.15 -4.43 -0.36
C GLY A 83 14.26 -4.25 -1.39
N LEU A 84 14.82 -3.04 -1.51
CA LEU A 84 15.98 -2.75 -2.35
C LEU A 84 17.24 -3.47 -1.82
N ARG A 85 17.50 -3.37 -0.51
CA ARG A 85 18.68 -3.99 0.13
C ARG A 85 18.72 -5.51 -0.03
N ILE A 86 17.56 -6.16 0.01
CA ILE A 86 17.43 -7.62 -0.15
C ILE A 86 17.15 -8.05 -1.59
N GLY A 87 17.15 -7.12 -2.56
CA GLY A 87 16.94 -7.40 -3.98
C GLY A 87 15.53 -7.86 -4.36
N ARG A 88 14.53 -7.64 -3.50
CA ARG A 88 13.12 -7.99 -3.77
C ARG A 88 12.35 -6.89 -4.49
N VAL A 89 12.83 -5.65 -4.41
CA VAL A 89 12.31 -4.50 -5.16
C VAL A 89 13.41 -3.99 -6.06
N GLN A 90 13.08 -3.67 -7.32
CA GLN A 90 14.01 -3.01 -8.22
C GLN A 90 13.84 -1.49 -8.11
N ALA A 91 14.95 -0.76 -8.07
CA ALA A 91 14.90 0.70 -8.19
C ALA A 91 14.27 1.06 -9.55
N PRO A 92 13.32 2.02 -9.60
CA PRO A 92 12.73 2.43 -10.86
C PRO A 92 13.82 2.99 -11.80
N ARG A 93 14.14 2.24 -12.86
CA ARG A 93 15.14 2.63 -13.88
C ARG A 93 14.83 3.97 -14.57
N ARG A 94 13.53 4.33 -14.66
CA ARG A 94 13.02 5.46 -15.46
C ARG A 94 13.62 6.84 -15.12
N VAL A 95 13.97 7.12 -13.86
CA VAL A 95 14.58 8.42 -13.51
C VAL A 95 16.01 8.52 -14.07
N LEU A 96 16.75 7.42 -14.07
CA LEU A 96 18.10 7.36 -14.62
C LEU A 96 18.11 7.37 -16.15
N ASP A 97 17.06 6.81 -16.78
CA ASP A 97 16.93 6.79 -18.23
C ASP A 97 16.65 8.19 -18.80
N PHE A 98 15.82 9.01 -18.12
CA PHE A 98 15.55 10.38 -18.54
C PHE A 98 16.80 11.28 -18.50
N GLU A 99 17.59 11.20 -17.42
CA GLU A 99 18.84 11.97 -17.31
C GLU A 99 19.88 11.53 -18.36
N LYS A 100 19.96 10.22 -18.64
CA LYS A 100 20.81 9.68 -19.71
C LYS A 100 20.37 10.15 -21.09
N GLU A 101 19.07 10.10 -21.40
CA GLU A 101 18.53 10.56 -22.68
C GLU A 101 18.78 12.05 -22.90
N LYS A 102 18.59 12.87 -21.86
CA LYS A 102 18.90 14.30 -21.89
C LYS A 102 20.39 14.55 -22.14
N ALA A 103 21.28 13.84 -21.45
CA ALA A 103 22.72 13.95 -21.65
C ALA A 103 23.14 13.55 -23.07
N LEU A 104 22.58 12.45 -23.60
CA LEU A 104 22.84 11.99 -24.97
C LEU A 104 22.34 12.98 -26.02
N ARG A 105 21.18 13.62 -25.79
CA ARG A 105 20.67 14.67 -26.67
C ARG A 105 21.63 15.87 -26.72
N LEU A 106 22.08 16.35 -25.57
CA LEU A 106 23.03 17.47 -25.48
C LEU A 106 24.38 17.16 -26.16
N LEU A 107 24.87 15.93 -26.04
CA LEU A 107 26.09 15.49 -26.73
C LEU A 107 25.91 15.47 -28.26
N ARG A 108 24.76 15.02 -28.76
CA ARG A 108 24.44 15.02 -30.20
C ARG A 108 24.30 16.45 -30.75
N GLU A 109 23.64 17.33 -30.02
CA GLU A 109 23.51 18.76 -30.37
C GLU A 109 24.88 19.46 -30.41
N ARG A 110 25.77 19.15 -29.47
CA ARG A 110 27.15 19.68 -29.46
C ARG A 110 28.00 19.13 -30.61
N ALA A 111 27.87 17.84 -30.92
CA ALA A 111 28.58 17.21 -32.05
C ALA A 111 28.14 17.78 -33.41
N THR A 112 26.85 18.04 -33.58
CA THR A 112 26.30 18.64 -34.81
C THR A 112 26.65 20.13 -34.93
N ALA A 113 26.72 20.87 -33.82
CA ALA A 113 27.21 22.25 -33.81
C ALA A 113 28.71 22.37 -34.14
N SER A 114 29.54 21.40 -33.70
CA SER A 114 30.99 21.40 -33.96
C SER A 114 31.36 21.01 -35.41
N GLY A 115 30.48 20.32 -36.14
CA GLY A 115 30.70 19.94 -37.54
C GLY A 115 30.34 21.01 -38.57
N LYS A 116 29.81 22.16 -38.13
CA LYS A 116 29.33 23.26 -38.99
C LYS A 116 30.21 24.50 -38.85
N ALA A 117 31.53 24.34 -38.88
CA ALA A 117 32.45 25.46 -39.08
C ALA A 117 32.69 25.62 -40.60
N PRO A 118 32.23 26.71 -41.24
CA PRO A 118 32.53 26.94 -42.65
C PRO A 118 34.00 27.31 -42.78
N HIS A 119 34.74 26.58 -43.63
CA HIS A 119 36.01 27.05 -44.17
C HIS A 119 35.81 28.43 -44.80
N ARG A 120 36.52 29.42 -44.28
CA ARG A 120 36.84 30.67 -44.95
C ARG A 120 38.33 30.90 -44.86
#